data_AF-A0A2H0TR47-F1
#
_entry.id   AF-A0A2H0TR47-F1
#
_cell.length_a   1.000
_cell.length_b   1.000
_cell.length_c   1.000
_cell.angle_alpha   90.00
_cell.angle_beta   90.00
_cell.angle_gamma   90.00
#
_symmetry.space_group_name_H-M   'P 1'
#
loop_
_entity.id
_entity.type
_entity.pdbx_description
1 polymer ?
#
loop_
_entity_poly.entity_id
_entity_poly.type
_entity_poly.pdbx_seq_one_letter_code
_entity_poly.pdbx_strand_id
1 'polypeptide(L)' 'MYLLAPLLSKLFLKLGLDIPKHNWLYLTLPIGILAHILVGTITPMTRNLLDLHGHYILKIVIIALVILGLRGVKIVRR' A
#
# COMPACT_ATOMS: atom_id res chain seq x y z
N MET A 1 4.72 -4.20 9.47
CA MET A 1 3.91 -2.96 9.42
C MET A 1 3.11 -2.67 10.69
N TYR A 2 2.58 -3.68 11.39
CA TYR A 2 1.80 -3.47 12.63
C TYR A 2 2.50 -2.57 13.68
N LEU A 3 3.77 -2.85 13.99
CA LEU A 3 4.56 -2.06 14.96
C LEU A 3 4.89 -0.65 14.46
N LEU A 4 4.98 -0.47 13.14
CA LEU A 4 5.29 0.82 12.51
C LEU A 4 4.03 1.68 12.29
N ALA A 5 2.85 1.08 12.31
CA ALA A 5 1.59 1.77 12.03
C ALA A 5 1.35 2.99 12.92
N PRO A 6 1.61 2.97 14.25
CA PRO A 6 1.45 4.16 15.09
C PRO A 6 2.39 5.31 14.69
N LEU A 7 3.61 4.99 14.28
CA LEU A 7 4.59 5.97 13.84
C LEU A 7 4.20 6.56 12.47
N LEU A 8 3.83 5.69 11.52
CA LEU A 8 3.40 6.08 10.18
C LEU A 8 2.14 6.97 10.21
N SER A 9 1.12 6.60 11.00
CA SER A 9 -0.06 7.46 11.17
C SER A 9 0.29 8.84 11.72
N LYS A 10 1.20 8.94 12.70
CA LYS A 10 1.67 10.23 13.24
C LYS A 10 2.44 11.05 12.20
N LEU A 11 3.26 10.39 11.39
CA LEU A 11 4.03 11.05 10.33
C LEU A 11 3.11 11.61 9.24
N PHE A 12 2.19 10.81 8.75
CA PHE A 12 1.25 11.21 7.70
C PHE A 12 0.24 12.25 8.19
N LEU A 13 -0.10 12.26 9.48
CA LEU A 13 -0.92 13.32 10.06
C LEU A 13 -0.26 14.70 9.96
N LYS A 14 1.08 14.78 10.03
CA LYS A 14 1.82 16.03 9.79
C LYS A 14 1.71 16.52 8.35
N LEU A 15 1.49 15.60 7.41
CA LEU A 15 1.25 15.87 6.00
C LEU A 15 -0.23 16.16 5.69
N GLY A 16 -1.10 16.26 6.72
CA GLY A 16 -2.53 16.49 6.55
C GLY A 16 -3.31 15.23 6.16
N LEU A 17 -2.74 14.04 6.33
CA LEU A 17 -3.40 12.77 6.01
C LEU A 17 -3.65 11.97 7.29
N ASP A 18 -4.92 11.80 7.65
CA ASP A 18 -5.33 10.89 8.73
C ASP A 18 -5.55 9.49 8.16
N ILE A 19 -4.60 8.59 8.43
CA ILE A 19 -4.62 7.19 7.99
C ILE A 19 -4.82 6.30 9.22
N PRO A 20 -5.93 5.55 9.32
CA PRO A 20 -6.16 4.61 10.41
C PRO A 20 -5.07 3.54 10.50
N LYS A 21 -4.73 3.09 11.72
CA LYS A 21 -3.62 2.14 11.94
C LYS A 21 -3.80 0.82 11.17
N HIS A 22 -5.03 0.33 11.06
CA HIS A 22 -5.33 -0.94 10.38
C HIS A 22 -5.14 -0.84 8.86
N ASN A 23 -5.34 0.34 8.27
CA ASN A 23 -5.14 0.56 6.84
C ASN A 23 -3.70 0.30 6.38
N TRP A 24 -2.72 0.57 7.25
CA TRP A 24 -1.31 0.28 6.95
C TRP A 24 -1.04 -1.21 6.72
N LEU A 25 -1.83 -2.11 7.32
CA LEU A 25 -1.71 -3.54 7.08
C LEU A 25 -2.09 -3.87 5.63
N TYR A 26 -3.20 -3.33 5.14
CA TYR A 26 -3.64 -3.52 3.76
C TYR A 26 -2.68 -2.88 2.76
N LEU A 27 -2.13 -1.70 3.08
CA LEU A 27 -1.16 -1.00 2.24
C LEU A 27 0.24 -1.62 2.25
N THR A 28 0.54 -2.58 3.14
CA THR A 28 1.89 -3.16 3.26
C THR A 28 2.36 -3.80 1.96
N LEU A 29 1.52 -4.66 1.37
CA LEU A 29 1.83 -5.37 0.14
C LEU A 29 1.95 -4.41 -1.06
N PRO A 30 0.97 -3.51 -1.32
CA PRO A 30 1.09 -2.50 -2.36
C PRO A 30 2.34 -1.61 -2.23
N ILE A 31 2.64 -1.10 -1.02
CA ILE A 31 3.82 -0.26 -0.78
C ILE A 31 5.10 -1.07 -1.02
N GLY A 32 5.18 -2.32 -0.58
CA GLY A 32 6.35 -3.18 -0.78
C GLY A 32 6.63 -3.47 -2.26
N ILE A 33 5.57 -3.78 -3.03
CA ILE A 33 5.66 -3.95 -4.49
C ILE A 33 6.18 -2.68 -5.15
N LEU A 34 5.61 -1.51 -4.81
CA LEU A 34 6.05 -0.23 -5.33
C LEU A 34 7.52 0.04 -4.97
N ALA A 35 7.91 -0.19 -3.72
CA ALA A 35 9.29 0.00 -3.27
C ALA A 35 10.28 -0.90 -4.06
N HIS A 36 9.95 -2.17 -4.27
CA HIS A 36 10.77 -3.08 -5.07
C HIS A 36 10.93 -2.63 -6.52
N ILE A 37 9.84 -2.17 -7.15
CA ILE A 37 9.87 -1.62 -8.51
C ILE A 37 10.75 -0.35 -8.57
N LEU A 38 10.57 0.57 -7.61
CA LEU A 38 11.33 1.83 -7.56
C LEU A 38 12.83 1.62 -7.32
N VAL A 39 13.21 0.60 -6.53
CA VAL A 39 14.61 0.24 -6.28
C VAL A 39 15.18 -0.63 -7.42
N GLY A 40 14.36 -1.04 -8.39
CA GLY A 40 14.77 -1.89 -9.51
C GLY A 40 14.96 -3.37 -9.14
N THR A 41 14.50 -3.80 -7.97
CA THR A 41 14.58 -5.20 -7.52
C THR A 41 13.33 -5.96 -7.93
N ILE A 42 13.40 -6.73 -9.02
CA ILE A 42 12.26 -7.50 -9.51
C ILE A 42 12.12 -8.82 -8.73
N THR A 43 11.05 -8.93 -7.97
CA THR A 43 10.60 -10.16 -7.29
C THR A 43 9.62 -10.96 -8.17
N PRO A 44 9.36 -12.25 -7.87
CA PRO A 44 8.31 -13.00 -8.57
C PRO A 44 6.94 -12.30 -8.51
N MET A 45 6.62 -11.67 -7.38
CA MET A 45 5.35 -10.97 -7.20
C MET A 45 5.26 -9.70 -8.06
N THR A 46 6.31 -8.88 -8.12
CA THR A 46 6.35 -7.70 -8.99
C THR A 46 6.36 -8.09 -10.47
N ARG A 47 7.08 -9.17 -10.84
CA ARG A 47 7.07 -9.70 -12.21
C ARG A 47 5.67 -10.12 -12.64
N ASN A 48 4.98 -10.89 -11.80
CA ASN A 48 3.62 -11.35 -12.08
C ASN A 48 2.60 -10.21 -12.11
N LEU A 49 2.85 -9.12 -11.36
CA LEU A 49 2.00 -7.93 -11.41
C LEU A 49 2.21 -7.13 -12.71
N LEU A 50 3.46 -7.03 -13.18
CA LEU A 50 3.84 -6.31 -14.41
C LEU A 50 3.52 -7.08 -15.69
N ASP A 51 3.33 -8.40 -15.62
CA ASP A 51 2.85 -9.19 -16.76
C ASP A 51 1.46 -8.72 -17.19
N LEU A 52 1.32 -8.23 -18.42
CA LEU A 52 0.05 -7.70 -18.95
C LEU A 52 -0.97 -8.81 -19.25
N HIS A 53 -0.51 -10.01 -19.56
CA HIS A 53 -1.35 -11.09 -20.10
C HIS A 53 -1.70 -12.18 -19.08
N GLY A 54 -1.30 -12.02 -17.81
CA GLY A 54 -1.50 -13.03 -16.78
C GLY A 54 -1.85 -12.48 -15.39
N HIS A 55 -1.98 -13.43 -14.46
CA HIS A 55 -2.07 -13.21 -13.01
C HIS A 55 -3.20 -12.26 -12.55
N TYR A 56 -4.37 -12.34 -13.18
CA TYR A 56 -5.53 -11.51 -12.84
C TYR A 56 -5.96 -11.62 -11.37
N ILE A 57 -5.90 -12.80 -10.76
CA ILE A 57 -6.22 -12.99 -9.34
C ILE A 57 -5.31 -12.14 -8.46
N LEU A 58 -3.99 -12.17 -8.72
CA LEU A 58 -3.01 -11.36 -7.99
C LEU A 58 -3.32 -9.87 -8.15
N LYS A 59 -3.56 -9.41 -9.37
CA LYS A 59 -3.90 -8.01 -9.65
C LYS A 59 -5.17 -7.58 -8.92
N ILE A 60 -6.22 -8.41 -8.96
CA ILE A 60 -7.49 -8.16 -8.25
C ILE A 60 -7.24 -8.07 -6.74
N VAL A 61 -6.46 -8.98 -6.17
CA VAL A 61 -6.12 -8.94 -4.74
C VAL A 61 -5.35 -7.66 -4.39
N ILE A 62 -4.36 -7.27 -5.19
CA ILE A 62 -3.60 -6.02 -4.98
C ILE A 62 -4.51 -4.80 -5.08
N ILE A 63 -5.39 -4.74 -6.09
CA ILE A 63 -6.37 -3.66 -6.24
C ILE A 63 -7.31 -3.61 -5.02
N ALA A 64 -7.82 -4.75 -4.57
CA ALA A 64 -8.68 -4.83 -3.40
C ALA A 64 -7.97 -4.36 -2.12
N LEU A 65 -6.70 -4.74 -1.93
CA LEU A 65 -5.87 -4.27 -0.80
C LEU A 65 -5.62 -2.77 -0.86
N VAL A 66 -5.40 -2.20 -2.05
CA VAL A 66 -5.28 -0.75 -2.22
C VAL A 66 -6.60 -0.07 -1.86
N ILE A 67 -7.73 -0.55 -2.37
CA ILE A 67 -9.06 0.02 -2.08
C ILE A 67 -9.35 -0.02 -0.57
N LEU A 68 -9.15 -1.18 0.08
CA LEU A 68 -9.35 -1.34 1.52
C LEU A 68 -8.37 -0.49 2.34
N GLY A 69 -7.12 -0.37 1.88
CA GLY A 69 -6.09 0.44 2.52
C GLY A 69 -6.33 1.94 2.41
N LEU A 70 -6.96 2.41 1.33
CA LEU A 70 -7.33 3.81 1.16
C LEU A 70 -8.70 4.14 1.77
N ARG A 71 -9.54 3.13 2.02
CA ARG A 71 -10.86 3.32 2.62
C ARG A 71 -10.75 3.89 4.03
N GLY A 72 -11.28 5.09 4.24
CA GLY A 72 -11.26 5.77 5.53
C GLY A 72 -10.03 6.65 5.76
N VAL A 73 -9.14 6.78 4.78
CA VAL A 73 -8.12 7.84 4.77
C VAL A 73 -8.83 9.19 4.58
N LYS A 74 -8.53 10.15 5.46
CA LYS A 74 -9.12 11.49 5.42
C LYS A 74 -8.05 12.54 5.21
N ILE A 75 -8.35 13.56 4.40
CA ILE A 75 -7.52 14.75 4.28
C ILE A 75 -7.96 15.71 5.37
N VAL A 76 -7.08 15.96 6.33
CA VAL A 76 -7.25 16.96 7.37
C VAL A 76 -6.74 18.28 6.80
N ARG A 77 -7.67 19.14 6.35
CA ARG A 77 -7.34 20.55 6.13
C ARG A 77 -7.09 21.19 7.49
N ARG A 78 -5.88 21.71 7.69
CA ARG A 78 -5.59 22.67 8.75
C ARG A 78 -6.21 24.01 8.41
#